data_AF-A0A2J4Y4T8-F1
#
_entry.id   AF-A0A2J4Y4T8-F1
#
_cell.length_a   1.000
_cell.length_b   1.000
_cell.length_c   1.000
_cell.angle_alpha   90.00
_cell.angle_beta   90.00
_cell.angle_gamma   90.00
#
_symmetry.space_group_name_H-M   'P 1'
#
loop_
_entity.id
_entity.type
_entity.pdbx_description
1 polymer ?
#
loop_
_entity_poly.entity_id
_entity_poly.type
_entity_poly.pdbx_seq_one_letter_code
_entity_poly.pdbx_strand_id
1 'polypeptide(L)'
;AQMVQEDTFSALIKTLKEKKYWFLDQDIMNKVFYGRVEFLPLEWNVYHGNGNTDDFFPNLQFATYMRFLKARKHPNMIHYAGENKPWNTDKVDFYDDFLENVINTPWEKETYFRQLSPVNSSSPAQTAGQTPVLLQTKIKKALMPFLNKYAPVGSPRRNTITKYYYKVRRSILG
;
A
#
# COMPACT_ATOMS: atom_id res chain seq x y z
N ALA A 1 -9.68 -7.62 -28.79
CA ALA A 1 -9.20 -8.06 -30.12
C ALA A 1 -7.88 -8.85 -30.02
N GLN A 2 -6.79 -8.25 -29.51
CA GLN A 2 -5.47 -8.90 -29.49
C GLN A 2 -5.39 -10.20 -28.68
N MET A 3 -5.88 -10.23 -27.44
CA MET A 3 -5.85 -11.46 -26.62
C MET A 3 -6.63 -12.63 -27.23
N VAL A 4 -7.67 -12.32 -28.02
CA VAL A 4 -8.47 -13.34 -28.74
C VAL A 4 -7.67 -13.87 -29.92
N GLN A 5 -7.04 -12.98 -30.70
CA GLN A 5 -6.20 -13.37 -31.84
C GLN A 5 -5.02 -14.26 -31.44
N GLU A 6 -4.45 -14.02 -30.26
CA GLU A 6 -3.29 -14.75 -29.75
C GLU A 6 -3.64 -15.95 -28.85
N ASP A 7 -4.93 -16.27 -28.70
CA ASP A 7 -5.44 -17.30 -27.79
C ASP A 7 -4.81 -17.22 -26.38
N THR A 8 -4.75 -16.00 -25.84
CA THR A 8 -4.06 -15.76 -24.55
C THR A 8 -4.74 -16.48 -23.39
N PHE A 9 -6.04 -16.74 -23.49
CA PHE A 9 -6.77 -17.52 -22.49
C PHE A 9 -6.19 -18.93 -22.33
N SER A 10 -5.93 -19.64 -23.43
CA SER A 10 -5.30 -20.96 -23.37
C SER A 10 -3.90 -20.90 -22.74
N ALA A 11 -3.12 -19.84 -23.02
CA ALA A 11 -1.83 -19.62 -22.38
C ALA A 11 -1.96 -19.43 -20.86
N LEU A 12 -2.93 -18.63 -20.40
CA LEU A 12 -3.22 -18.44 -18.97
C LEU A 12 -3.61 -19.76 -18.29
N ILE A 13 -4.50 -20.55 -18.90
CA ILE A 13 -4.94 -21.84 -18.34
C ILE A 13 -3.79 -22.86 -18.35
N LYS A 14 -2.97 -22.89 -19.39
CA LYS A 14 -1.77 -23.72 -19.44
C LYS A 14 -0.83 -23.35 -18.29
N THR A 15 -0.52 -22.07 -18.13
CA THR A 15 0.37 -21.57 -17.07
C THR A 15 -0.19 -21.84 -15.68
N LEU A 16 -1.50 -21.70 -15.47
CA LEU A 16 -2.18 -22.06 -14.21
C LEU A 16 -1.97 -23.55 -13.84
N LYS A 17 -2.00 -24.45 -14.84
CA LYS A 17 -1.85 -25.90 -14.63
C LYS A 17 -0.40 -26.34 -14.38
N GLU A 18 0.59 -25.51 -14.71
CA GLU A 18 2.01 -25.86 -14.56
C GLU A 18 2.42 -26.10 -13.10
N LYS A 19 1.95 -25.23 -12.20
CA LYS A 19 2.28 -25.28 -10.76
C LYS A 19 1.41 -24.32 -9.95
N LYS A 20 1.55 -24.39 -8.62
CA LYS A 20 1.03 -23.36 -7.72
C LYS A 20 1.97 -22.15 -7.69
N TYR A 21 1.40 -20.97 -7.89
CA TYR A 21 2.11 -19.68 -7.82
C TYR A 21 1.91 -19.03 -6.45
N TRP A 22 2.80 -18.12 -6.08
CA TRP A 22 2.76 -17.48 -4.77
C TRP A 22 1.65 -16.43 -4.71
N PHE A 23 1.58 -15.56 -5.72
CA PHE A 23 0.50 -14.59 -5.90
C PHE A 23 -0.53 -15.04 -6.93
N LEU A 24 -0.87 -16.35 -6.92
CA LEU A 24 -1.96 -16.95 -7.70
C LEU A 24 -2.01 -16.45 -9.16
N ASP A 25 -3.11 -15.83 -9.55
CA ASP A 25 -3.37 -15.29 -10.88
C ASP A 25 -2.52 -14.07 -11.22
N GLN A 26 -2.12 -13.25 -10.25
CA GLN A 26 -1.23 -12.12 -10.48
C GLN A 26 0.14 -12.56 -11.02
N ASP A 27 0.71 -13.65 -10.47
CA ASP A 27 1.96 -14.24 -10.98
C ASP A 27 1.79 -14.85 -12.37
N ILE A 28 0.66 -15.51 -12.62
CA ILE A 28 0.34 -16.10 -13.92
C ILE A 28 0.26 -15.00 -14.99
N MET A 29 -0.45 -13.90 -14.70
CA MET A 29 -0.54 -12.75 -15.59
C MET A 29 0.83 -12.09 -15.80
N ASN A 30 1.63 -11.89 -14.74
CA ASN A 30 2.98 -11.36 -14.85
C ASN A 30 3.88 -12.21 -15.76
N LYS A 31 3.73 -13.54 -15.71
CA LYS A 31 4.47 -14.48 -16.56
C LYS A 31 3.99 -14.44 -18.01
N VAL A 32 2.67 -14.50 -18.25
CA VAL A 32 2.09 -14.57 -19.61
C VAL A 32 2.20 -13.23 -20.34
N PHE A 33 2.10 -12.11 -19.62
CA PHE A 33 2.17 -10.77 -20.20
C PHE A 33 3.56 -10.13 -20.12
N TYR A 34 4.61 -10.88 -19.76
CA TYR A 34 5.96 -10.33 -19.70
C TYR A 34 6.39 -9.71 -21.04
N GLY A 35 6.90 -8.47 -21.01
CA GLY A 35 7.35 -7.74 -22.20
C GLY A 35 6.24 -7.08 -23.04
N ARG A 36 4.99 -7.13 -22.59
CA ARG A 36 3.81 -6.68 -23.35
C ARG A 36 2.76 -6.00 -22.45
N VAL A 37 3.23 -5.32 -21.41
CA VAL A 37 2.40 -4.54 -20.46
C VAL A 37 2.56 -3.05 -20.74
N GLU A 38 1.44 -2.35 -20.85
CA GLU A 38 1.41 -0.89 -20.77
C GLU A 38 1.36 -0.47 -19.29
N PHE A 39 2.32 0.36 -18.87
CA PHE A 39 2.43 0.76 -17.47
C PHE A 39 1.62 2.03 -17.20
N LEU A 40 0.51 1.88 -16.49
CA LEU A 40 -0.33 3.01 -16.09
C LEU A 40 0.34 3.90 -15.02
N PRO A 41 -0.03 5.20 -14.97
CA PRO A 41 0.34 6.08 -13.85
C PRO A 41 -0.11 5.51 -12.50
N LEU A 42 0.66 5.77 -11.44
CA LEU A 42 0.44 5.16 -10.13
C LEU A 42 -0.85 5.66 -9.44
N GLU A 43 -1.33 6.83 -9.86
CA GLU A 43 -2.61 7.43 -9.48
C GLU A 43 -3.80 6.51 -9.75
N TRP A 44 -3.67 5.56 -10.67
CA TRP A 44 -4.71 4.57 -11.01
C TRP A 44 -4.67 3.30 -10.18
N ASN A 45 -3.74 3.17 -9.22
CA ASN A 45 -3.69 2.03 -8.29
C ASN A 45 -2.99 2.44 -7.00
N VAL A 46 -3.62 3.35 -6.25
CA VAL A 46 -3.04 3.90 -5.02
C VAL A 46 -3.38 3.00 -3.85
N TYR A 47 -2.37 2.35 -3.28
CA TYR A 47 -2.53 1.60 -2.03
C TYR A 47 -2.92 2.50 -0.88
N HIS A 48 -3.96 2.13 -0.14
CA HIS A 48 -4.37 2.84 1.08
C HIS A 48 -3.35 2.69 2.20
N GLY A 49 -2.60 1.57 2.22
CA GLY A 49 -1.49 1.34 3.13
C GLY A 49 -1.83 0.56 4.40
N ASN A 50 -3.01 -0.06 4.44
CA ASN A 50 -3.37 -1.08 5.41
C ASN A 50 -3.20 -0.66 6.89
N GLY A 51 -3.40 0.64 7.19
CA GLY A 51 -3.27 1.20 8.54
C GLY A 51 -1.83 1.56 8.97
N ASN A 52 -0.82 1.33 8.12
CA ASN A 52 0.55 1.75 8.39
C ASN A 52 1.34 1.98 7.09
N THR A 53 1.28 3.22 6.59
CA THR A 53 2.04 3.66 5.41
C THR A 53 3.51 3.98 5.71
N ASP A 54 3.89 4.08 6.98
CA ASP A 54 5.21 4.57 7.41
C ASP A 54 6.27 3.46 7.54
N ASP A 55 5.86 2.19 7.62
CA ASP A 55 6.80 1.08 7.81
C ASP A 55 7.18 0.36 6.50
N PHE A 56 6.26 0.25 5.54
CA PHE A 56 6.49 -0.55 4.33
C PHE A 56 7.14 0.24 3.18
N PHE A 57 6.61 1.43 2.87
CA PHE A 57 6.99 2.18 1.67
C PHE A 57 8.35 2.92 1.73
N PRO A 58 8.92 3.31 2.89
CA PRO A 58 10.21 4.03 2.94
C PRO A 58 11.45 3.20 2.61
N ASN A 59 11.31 1.88 2.43
CA ASN A 59 12.38 0.99 1.97
C ASN A 59 12.42 0.84 0.45
N LEU A 60 11.45 1.39 -0.26
CA LEU A 60 11.49 1.46 -1.72
C LEU A 60 12.59 2.41 -2.18
N GLN A 61 13.04 2.23 -3.42
CA GLN A 61 13.89 3.21 -4.09
C GLN A 61 13.26 4.60 -3.99
N PHE A 62 14.07 5.61 -3.66
CA PHE A 62 13.59 6.96 -3.37
C PHE A 62 12.66 7.52 -4.46
N ALA A 63 12.98 7.29 -5.73
CA ALA A 63 12.14 7.72 -6.85
C ALA A 63 10.74 7.08 -6.81
N THR A 64 10.66 5.77 -6.54
CA THR A 64 9.40 5.04 -6.39
C THR A 64 8.60 5.54 -5.18
N TYR A 65 9.27 5.77 -4.05
CA TYR A 65 8.62 6.33 -2.86
C TYR A 65 8.07 7.74 -3.12
N MET A 66 8.80 8.60 -3.83
CA MET A 66 8.30 9.93 -4.20
C MET A 66 7.10 9.85 -5.16
N ARG A 67 7.13 8.94 -6.14
CA ARG A 67 5.98 8.68 -7.03
C ARG A 67 4.75 8.22 -6.24
N PHE A 68 4.95 7.33 -5.27
CA PHE A 68 3.89 6.87 -4.36
C PHE A 68 3.30 8.03 -3.55
N LEU A 69 4.12 8.86 -2.90
CA LEU A 69 3.65 10.03 -2.16
C LEU A 69 2.93 11.04 -3.05
N LYS A 70 3.38 11.21 -4.30
CA LYS A 70 2.71 12.09 -5.26
C LYS A 70 1.33 11.54 -5.65
N ALA A 71 1.23 10.25 -5.97
CA ALA A 71 0.00 9.61 -6.38
C ALA A 71 -1.08 9.68 -5.29
N ARG A 72 -0.68 9.56 -4.02
CA ARG A 72 -1.58 9.68 -2.86
C ARG A 72 -2.21 11.06 -2.65
N LYS A 73 -1.64 12.12 -3.22
CA LYS A 73 -2.22 13.48 -3.10
C LYS A 73 -3.46 13.67 -3.98
N HIS A 74 -3.49 12.97 -5.12
CA HIS A 74 -4.55 13.06 -6.11
C HIS A 74 -4.80 11.66 -6.70
N PRO A 75 -5.37 10.72 -5.92
CA PRO A 75 -5.65 9.38 -6.42
C PRO A 75 -6.81 9.43 -7.43
N ASN A 76 -6.68 8.72 -8.54
CA ASN A 76 -7.80 8.44 -9.45
C ASN A 76 -8.52 7.15 -9.05
N MET A 77 -7.80 6.21 -8.44
CA MET A 77 -8.35 4.98 -7.87
C MET A 77 -7.59 4.60 -6.60
N ILE A 78 -8.35 4.30 -5.54
CA ILE A 78 -7.84 3.84 -4.24
C ILE A 78 -8.04 2.32 -4.14
N HIS A 79 -6.94 1.60 -3.92
CA HIS A 79 -6.92 0.17 -3.75
C HIS A 79 -6.76 -0.19 -2.26
N TYR A 80 -7.86 -0.61 -1.64
CA TYR A 80 -7.90 -1.11 -0.26
C TYR A 80 -7.33 -2.53 -0.15
N ALA A 81 -6.06 -2.73 -0.53
CA ALA A 81 -5.38 -4.03 -0.48
C ALA A 81 -4.93 -4.38 0.94
N GLY A 82 -4.84 -5.67 1.26
CA GLY A 82 -4.47 -6.15 2.59
C GLY A 82 -5.67 -6.44 3.50
N GLU A 83 -5.40 -6.61 4.79
CA GLU A 83 -6.35 -7.14 5.78
C GLU A 83 -7.30 -6.08 6.36
N ASN A 84 -6.82 -4.85 6.54
CA ASN A 84 -7.56 -3.74 7.15
C ASN A 84 -8.45 -3.08 6.10
N LYS A 85 -9.68 -3.60 5.99
CA LYS A 85 -10.69 -3.12 5.06
C LYS A 85 -11.55 -2.00 5.68
N PRO A 86 -11.93 -0.98 4.90
CA PRO A 86 -12.70 0.15 5.43
C PRO A 86 -14.12 -0.25 5.88
N TRP A 87 -14.71 -1.32 5.31
CA TRP A 87 -15.98 -1.88 5.79
C TRP A 87 -15.88 -2.66 7.11
N ASN A 88 -14.67 -2.90 7.62
CA ASN A 88 -14.43 -3.58 8.89
C ASN A 88 -13.88 -2.63 9.97
N THR A 89 -13.18 -1.56 9.59
CA THR A 89 -12.60 -0.58 10.51
C THR A 89 -12.47 0.80 9.85
N ASP A 90 -12.71 1.84 10.64
CA ASP A 90 -12.50 3.25 10.30
C ASP A 90 -11.03 3.69 10.44
N LYS A 91 -10.16 2.86 11.02
CA LYS A 91 -8.74 3.18 11.31
C LYS A 91 -7.83 2.92 10.12
N VAL A 92 -8.25 3.37 8.94
CA VAL A 92 -7.49 3.22 7.69
C VAL A 92 -7.47 4.53 6.92
N ASP A 93 -6.40 4.76 6.15
CA ASP A 93 -6.33 5.90 5.25
C ASP A 93 -7.42 5.79 4.16
N PHE A 94 -7.87 6.95 3.67
CA PHE A 94 -8.94 7.08 2.68
C PHE A 94 -10.30 6.50 3.12
N TYR A 95 -10.51 6.31 4.43
CA TYR A 95 -11.80 5.80 4.93
C TYR A 95 -13.00 6.64 4.45
N ASP A 96 -12.87 7.97 4.47
CA ASP A 96 -13.93 8.88 4.03
C ASP A 96 -14.28 8.68 2.55
N ASP A 97 -13.30 8.44 1.68
CA ASP A 97 -13.53 8.13 0.26
C ASP A 97 -14.35 6.84 0.08
N PHE A 98 -14.13 5.83 0.92
CA PHE A 98 -14.98 4.63 0.93
C PHE A 98 -16.39 4.95 1.44
N LEU A 99 -16.47 5.65 2.57
CA LEU A 99 -17.73 5.93 3.25
C LEU A 99 -18.67 6.78 2.39
N GLU A 100 -18.15 7.78 1.68
CA GLU A 100 -18.89 8.61 0.73
C GLU A 100 -19.65 7.79 -0.32
N ASN A 101 -19.06 6.67 -0.76
CA ASN A 101 -19.66 5.78 -1.76
C ASN A 101 -20.63 4.73 -1.17
N VAL A 102 -20.73 4.63 0.16
CA VAL A 102 -21.57 3.66 0.86
C VAL A 102 -22.77 4.32 1.54
N ILE A 103 -22.64 5.58 1.97
CA ILE A 103 -23.76 6.35 2.53
C ILE A 103 -24.91 6.40 1.51
N ASN A 104 -26.16 6.30 1.98
CA ASN A 104 -27.38 6.23 1.18
C ASN A 104 -27.52 4.98 0.30
N THR A 105 -26.70 3.95 0.52
CA THR A 105 -26.86 2.64 -0.11
C THR A 105 -27.46 1.64 0.88
N PRO A 106 -28.03 0.50 0.42
CA PRO A 106 -28.48 -0.57 1.30
C PRO A 106 -27.41 -1.11 2.26
N TRP A 107 -26.12 -0.93 1.94
CA TRP A 107 -24.98 -1.41 2.74
C TRP A 107 -24.53 -0.45 3.83
N GLU A 108 -25.10 0.76 3.91
CA GLU A 108 -24.72 1.75 4.92
C GLU A 108 -24.89 1.21 6.35
N LYS A 109 -26.08 0.71 6.68
CA LYS A 109 -26.36 0.17 8.01
C LYS A 109 -25.46 -1.03 8.34
N GLU A 110 -25.25 -1.91 7.37
CA GLU A 110 -24.37 -3.07 7.55
C GLU A 110 -22.93 -2.65 7.87
N THR A 111 -22.42 -1.63 7.19
CA THR A 111 -21.08 -1.09 7.40
C THR A 111 -20.91 -0.59 8.83
N TYR A 112 -21.84 0.24 9.32
CA TYR A 112 -21.80 0.70 10.72
C TYR A 112 -21.92 -0.46 11.71
N PHE A 113 -22.83 -1.42 11.50
CA PHE A 113 -22.96 -2.57 12.39
C PHE A 113 -21.68 -3.42 12.43
N ARG A 114 -21.02 -3.64 11.30
CA ARG A 114 -19.74 -4.38 11.24
C ARG A 114 -18.64 -3.65 12.00
N GLN A 115 -18.57 -2.33 11.91
CA GLN A 115 -17.54 -1.54 12.60
C GLN A 115 -17.79 -1.42 14.11
N LEU A 116 -19.06 -1.35 14.53
CA LEU A 116 -19.46 -1.28 15.94
C LEU A 116 -19.38 -2.64 16.65
N SER A 117 -19.35 -3.75 15.90
CA SER A 117 -19.33 -5.09 16.46
C SER A 117 -18.01 -5.35 17.22
N PRO A 118 -18.06 -5.66 18.53
CA PRO A 118 -16.86 -5.89 19.35
C PRO A 118 -16.01 -7.10 18.88
N VAL A 119 -16.58 -7.95 18.02
CA VAL A 119 -15.88 -9.09 17.38
C VAL A 119 -14.79 -8.62 16.42
N ASN A 120 -14.89 -7.39 15.87
CA ASN A 120 -13.87 -6.80 14.99
C ASN A 120 -12.85 -5.92 15.73
N SER A 121 -13.12 -5.58 17.00
CA SER A 121 -12.13 -4.97 17.90
C SER A 121 -10.97 -5.93 18.21
N SER A 122 -11.17 -7.23 17.97
CA SER A 122 -10.11 -8.23 17.86
C SER A 122 -9.74 -8.49 16.39
N SER A 123 -9.20 -7.48 15.72
CA SER A 123 -8.27 -7.79 14.64
C SER A 123 -7.13 -8.64 15.23
N PRO A 124 -6.67 -9.72 14.58
CA PRO A 124 -5.53 -10.54 15.05
C PRO A 124 -4.17 -9.81 14.98
N ALA A 125 -4.17 -8.48 15.14
CA ALA A 125 -2.98 -7.66 15.27
C ALA A 125 -2.34 -7.72 16.68
N GLN A 126 -2.87 -8.53 17.61
CA GLN A 126 -2.27 -8.70 18.95
C GLN A 126 -1.79 -10.11 19.27
N THR A 127 -1.81 -11.06 18.33
CA THR A 127 -1.27 -12.41 18.54
C THR A 127 -0.38 -12.92 17.39
N ALA A 128 0.16 -12.02 16.57
CA ALA A 128 1.38 -12.31 15.83
C ALA A 128 2.55 -12.04 16.78
N GLY A 129 3.31 -13.09 17.13
CA GLY A 129 4.49 -12.97 17.99
C GLY A 129 5.33 -11.77 17.59
N GLN A 130 5.79 -11.04 18.62
CA GLN A 130 6.63 -9.84 18.49
C GLN A 130 7.73 -10.06 17.45
N THR A 131 7.50 -9.66 16.21
CA THR A 131 8.60 -9.50 15.27
C THR A 131 9.50 -8.43 15.88
N PRO A 132 10.79 -8.73 16.13
CA PRO A 132 11.65 -7.78 16.82
C PRO A 132 11.69 -6.51 15.97
N VAL A 133 11.13 -5.43 16.53
CA VAL A 133 11.18 -4.11 15.90
C VAL A 133 12.64 -3.82 15.56
N LEU A 134 12.92 -3.68 14.27
CA LEU A 134 14.27 -3.42 13.77
C LEU A 134 14.89 -2.24 14.53
N LEU A 135 16.16 -2.37 14.92
CA LEU A 135 16.87 -1.35 15.70
C LEU A 135 16.77 0.04 15.06
N GLN A 136 16.78 0.08 13.73
CA GLN A 136 16.60 1.30 12.93
C GLN A 136 15.26 1.98 13.18
N THR A 137 14.17 1.22 13.34
CA THR A 137 12.83 1.74 13.61
C THR A 137 12.74 2.32 15.01
N LYS A 138 13.41 1.71 16.00
CA LYS A 138 13.49 2.26 17.36
C LYS A 138 14.24 3.59 17.39
N ILE A 139 15.39 3.65 16.72
CA ILE A 139 16.20 4.88 16.60
C ILE A 139 15.41 5.97 15.87
N LYS A 140 14.74 5.63 14.76
CA LYS A 140 13.87 6.57 14.03
C LYS A 140 12.79 7.13 14.95
N LYS A 141 12.03 6.27 15.65
CA LYS A 141 10.97 6.71 16.58
C LYS A 141 11.49 7.65 17.66
N ALA A 142 12.67 7.41 18.21
CA ALA A 142 13.29 8.28 19.21
C ALA A 142 13.67 9.66 18.65
N LEU A 143 14.14 9.73 17.39
CA LEU A 143 14.57 10.97 16.75
C LEU A 143 13.43 11.77 16.13
N MET A 144 12.30 11.13 15.78
CA MET A 144 11.18 11.77 15.08
C MET A 144 10.58 12.99 15.80
N PRO A 145 10.38 13.00 17.14
CA PRO A 145 9.88 14.18 17.85
C PRO A 145 10.81 15.39 17.70
N PHE A 146 12.12 15.18 17.84
CA PHE A 146 13.12 16.23 17.67
C PHE A 146 13.17 16.74 16.23
N LEU A 147 13.12 15.81 15.26
CA LEU A 147 13.11 16.15 13.86
C LEU A 147 11.85 16.93 13.48
N ASN A 148 10.68 16.55 14.00
CA ASN A 148 9.43 17.26 13.75
C ASN A 148 9.42 18.66 14.39
N LYS A 149 10.05 18.82 15.55
CA LYS A 149 10.24 20.14 16.20
C LYS A 149 11.20 21.04 15.41
N TYR A 150 12.30 20.50 14.89
CA TYR A 150 13.35 21.27 14.21
C TYR A 150 13.09 21.49 12.71
N ALA A 151 12.38 20.55 12.08
CA ALA A 151 12.02 20.54 10.67
C ALA A 151 10.61 19.92 10.51
N PRO A 152 9.55 20.74 10.70
CA PRO A 152 8.18 20.30 10.55
C PRO A 152 7.91 19.71 9.17
N VAL A 153 6.93 18.80 9.12
CA VAL A 153 6.49 18.16 7.87
C VAL A 153 6.05 19.24 6.88
N GLY A 154 6.57 19.17 5.65
CA GLY A 154 6.30 20.17 4.59
C GLY A 154 7.25 21.37 4.56
N SER A 155 8.11 21.57 5.56
CA SER A 155 9.08 22.67 5.53
C SER A 155 10.18 22.45 4.47
N PRO A 156 10.71 23.52 3.82
CA PRO A 156 11.83 23.40 2.88
C PRO A 156 13.05 22.69 3.51
N ARG A 157 13.27 22.96 4.79
CA ARG A 157 14.31 22.33 5.61
C ARG A 157 14.11 20.82 5.76
N ARG A 158 12.88 20.36 5.98
CA ARG A 158 12.57 18.92 6.03
C ARG A 158 12.90 18.25 4.70
N ASN A 159 12.55 18.89 3.57
CA ASN A 159 12.89 18.39 2.23
C ASN A 159 14.40 18.28 2.02
N THR A 160 15.18 19.28 2.45
CA THR A 160 16.65 19.25 2.37
C THR A 160 17.25 18.14 3.25
N ILE A 161 16.82 18.01 4.51
CA ILE A 161 17.29 16.95 5.41
C ILE A 161 16.97 15.57 4.83
N THR A 162 15.73 15.38 4.36
CA THR A 162 15.31 14.15 3.71
C THR A 162 16.17 13.83 2.48
N LYS A 163 16.43 14.82 1.61
CA LYS A 163 17.29 14.65 0.43
C LYS A 163 18.69 14.17 0.79
N TYR A 164 19.35 14.78 1.79
CA TYR A 164 20.69 14.38 2.20
C TYR A 164 20.72 13.05 2.95
N TYR A 165 19.71 12.78 3.80
CA TYR A 165 19.55 11.48 4.45
C TYR A 165 19.51 10.34 3.43
N TYR A 166 18.71 10.47 2.37
CA TYR A 166 18.64 9.46 1.32
C TYR A 166 19.90 9.41 0.44
N LYS A 167 20.62 10.53 0.26
CA LYS A 167 21.92 10.56 -0.42
C LYS A 167 22.97 9.74 0.35
N VAL A 168 23.10 9.97 1.66
CA VAL A 168 24.05 9.25 2.53
C VAL A 168 23.65 7.77 2.67
N ARG A 169 22.35 7.49 2.85
CA ARG A 169 21.86 6.12 2.95
C ARG A 169 22.18 5.30 1.69
N ARG A 170 22.04 5.88 0.49
CA ARG A 170 22.41 5.23 -0.78
C ARG A 170 23.90 4.91 -0.85
N SER A 171 24.77 5.82 -0.39
CA SER A 171 26.23 5.57 -0.33
C SER A 171 26.62 4.41 0.58
N ILE A 172 25.79 4.07 1.57
CA ILE A 172 26.07 3.03 2.57
C ILE A 172 25.43 1.69 2.20
N LEU A 173 24.25 1.71 1.56
CA LEU A 173 23.43 0.50 1.33
C LEU A 173 23.33 0.05 -0.14
N GLY A 174 23.83 0.85 -1.11
CA GLY A 174 23.65 0.62 -2.55
C GLY A 174 22.45 1.36 -3.12
#